data_AF-A0A7Y0D991-F1
#
_entry.id   AF-A0A7Y0D991-F1
#
_cell.length_a   1.000
_cell.length_b   1.000
_cell.length_c   1.000
_cell.angle_alpha   90.00
_cell.angle_beta   90.00
_cell.angle_gamma   90.00
#
_symmetry.space_group_name_H-M   'P 1'
#
loop_
_entity.id
_entity.type
_entity.pdbx_description
1 polymer ?
#
loop_
_entity_poly.entity_id
_entity_poly.type
_entity_poly.pdbx_seq_one_letter_code
_entity_poly.pdbx_strand_id
1 'polypeptide(L)'
;MLIGALADIAGVPSQTIRFYERQGLLPEPRRTANGYRTYDDSTLTRVRFIRSAQGAGLTLLEIASVVDLRDHGDVPCAHVATLLHAKLEAVVARQAQLSVLQAELEQLIERSHLLDPAECTDADVCHILAGPQRPRPTI
;
A
#
# COMPACT_ATOMS: atom_id res chain seq x y z
N MET A 1 14.57 -14.67 22.16
CA MET A 1 15.44 -14.64 20.95
C MET A 1 16.11 -13.28 20.80
N LEU A 2 17.29 -13.21 20.18
CA LEU A 2 17.95 -11.94 19.80
C LEU A 2 17.32 -11.38 18.52
N ILE A 3 17.65 -10.11 18.18
CA ILE A 3 17.05 -9.45 17.01
C ILE A 3 17.37 -10.15 15.69
N GLY A 4 18.57 -10.71 15.53
CA GLY A 4 18.97 -11.46 14.34
C GLY A 4 18.10 -12.70 14.14
N ALA A 5 17.97 -13.52 15.19
CA ALA A 5 17.09 -14.69 15.16
C ALA A 5 15.61 -14.31 14.89
N LEU A 6 15.12 -13.22 15.48
CA LEU A 6 13.76 -12.72 15.19
C LEU A 6 13.62 -12.31 13.72
N ALA A 7 14.60 -11.57 13.19
CA ALA A 7 14.64 -11.13 11.80
C ALA A 7 14.58 -12.31 10.83
N ASP A 8 15.41 -13.33 11.09
CA ASP A 8 15.49 -14.53 10.25
C ASP A 8 14.17 -15.31 10.27
N ILE A 9 13.58 -15.55 11.45
CA ILE A 9 12.32 -16.30 11.60
C ILE A 9 11.11 -15.53 11.05
N ALA A 10 11.11 -14.20 11.18
CA ALA A 10 10.06 -13.33 10.65
C ALA A 10 10.24 -13.04 9.14
N GLY A 11 11.41 -13.34 8.58
CA GLY A 11 11.78 -13.03 7.20
C GLY A 11 11.76 -11.55 6.91
N VAL A 12 12.22 -10.71 7.85
CA VAL A 12 12.33 -9.25 7.70
C VAL A 12 13.71 -8.78 8.16
N PRO A 13 14.29 -7.72 7.57
CA PRO A 13 15.55 -7.16 8.05
C PRO A 13 15.47 -6.73 9.51
N SER A 14 16.58 -6.89 10.26
CA SER A 14 16.68 -6.37 11.63
C SER A 14 16.37 -4.86 11.73
N GLN A 15 16.67 -4.09 10.68
CA GLN A 15 16.34 -2.67 10.62
C GLN A 15 14.83 -2.41 10.60
N THR A 16 14.05 -3.30 9.97
CA THR A 16 12.59 -3.23 9.95
C THR A 16 12.00 -3.47 11.33
N ILE A 17 12.53 -4.43 12.10
CA ILE A 17 12.13 -4.65 13.49
C ILE A 17 12.39 -3.40 14.34
N ARG A 18 13.60 -2.83 14.25
CA ARG A 18 13.92 -1.58 14.95
C ARG A 18 13.05 -0.42 14.51
N PHE A 19 12.64 -0.40 13.24
CA PHE A 19 11.72 0.61 12.73
C PHE A 19 10.35 0.46 13.36
N TYR A 20 9.79 -0.75 13.46
CA TYR A 20 8.53 -0.99 14.16
C TYR A 20 8.60 -0.63 15.65
N GLU A 21 9.71 -0.92 16.33
CA GLU A 21 9.93 -0.45 17.71
C GLU A 21 9.86 1.09 17.80
N ARG A 22 10.56 1.82 16.92
CA ARG A 22 10.54 3.29 16.91
C ARG A 22 9.17 3.88 16.60
N GLN A 23 8.33 3.16 15.89
CA GLN A 23 6.96 3.56 15.59
C GLN A 23 5.97 3.13 16.68
N GLY A 24 6.43 2.54 17.79
CA GLY A 24 5.56 2.07 18.89
C GLY A 24 4.74 0.83 18.54
N LEU A 25 5.02 0.17 17.41
CA LEU A 25 4.24 -0.99 16.94
C LEU A 25 4.64 -2.29 17.62
N LEU A 26 5.76 -2.32 18.32
CA LEU A 26 6.23 -3.49 19.07
C LEU A 26 6.34 -3.13 20.56
N PRO A 27 6.06 -4.09 21.46
CA PRO A 27 6.29 -3.88 22.88
C PRO A 27 7.77 -3.60 23.14
N GLU A 28 8.08 -2.86 24.20
CA GLU A 28 9.46 -2.59 24.56
C GLU A 28 10.19 -3.91 24.87
N PRO A 29 11.31 -4.21 24.20
CA PRO A 29 11.99 -5.47 24.36
C PRO A 29 12.62 -5.59 25.74
N ARG A 30 12.53 -6.79 26.32
CA ARG A 30 13.24 -7.09 27.57
C ARG A 30 14.74 -7.02 27.33
N ARG A 31 15.48 -6.73 28.41
CA ARG A 31 16.95 -6.75 28.39
C ARG A 31 17.47 -7.91 29.21
N THR A 32 18.52 -8.57 28.71
CA THR A 32 19.28 -9.55 29.48
C THR A 32 20.16 -8.84 30.52
N ALA A 33 20.70 -9.61 31.48
CA ALA A 33 21.67 -9.10 32.45
C ALA A 33 22.91 -8.47 31.77
N ASN A 34 23.27 -8.94 30.58
CA ASN A 34 24.40 -8.43 29.79
C ASN A 34 23.99 -7.26 28.87
N GLY A 35 22.78 -6.69 29.02
CA GLY A 35 22.31 -5.51 28.30
C GLY A 35 21.72 -5.75 26.90
N TYR A 36 21.70 -7.00 26.41
CA TYR A 36 21.16 -7.32 25.08
C TYR A 36 19.63 -7.32 25.08
N ARG A 37 19.03 -6.80 23.99
CA ARG A 37 17.58 -6.88 23.76
C ARG A 37 17.16 -8.31 23.44
N THR A 38 16.08 -8.77 24.07
CA THR A 38 15.45 -10.06 23.81
C THR A 38 13.99 -9.89 23.48
N TYR A 39 13.55 -10.71 22.54
CA TYR A 39 12.19 -10.79 22.04
C TYR A 39 11.62 -12.17 22.34
N ASP A 40 10.32 -12.24 22.51
CA ASP A 40 9.58 -13.47 22.75
C ASP A 40 8.71 -13.82 21.53
N ASP A 41 7.97 -14.92 21.63
CA ASP A 41 7.10 -15.38 20.54
C ASP A 41 5.91 -14.44 20.30
N SER A 42 5.53 -13.64 21.31
CA SER A 42 4.51 -12.61 21.16
C SER A 42 4.98 -11.50 20.20
N THR A 43 6.25 -11.12 20.29
CA THR A 43 6.88 -10.18 19.37
C THR A 43 6.91 -10.74 17.95
N LEU A 44 7.29 -12.00 17.77
CA LEU A 44 7.29 -12.65 16.46
C LEU A 44 5.90 -12.67 15.83
N THR A 45 4.87 -13.00 16.62
CA THR A 45 3.48 -12.98 16.19
C THR A 45 3.06 -11.58 15.73
N ARG A 46 3.46 -10.54 16.48
CA ARG A 46 3.18 -9.14 16.13
C ARG A 46 3.89 -8.71 14.85
N VAL A 47 5.16 -9.05 14.66
CA VAL A 47 5.90 -8.73 13.42
C VAL A 47 5.24 -9.39 12.19
N ARG A 48 4.82 -10.66 12.31
CA ARG A 48 4.09 -11.35 11.23
C ARG A 48 2.76 -10.69 10.91
N PHE A 49 2.01 -10.28 11.93
CA PHE A 49 0.78 -9.53 11.75
C PHE A 49 1.01 -8.21 10.99
N ILE A 50 1.99 -7.40 11.42
CA ILE A 50 2.32 -6.13 10.76
C ILE A 50 2.64 -6.37 9.27
N ARG A 51 3.43 -7.40 8.96
CA ARG A 51 3.79 -7.75 7.58
C ARG A 51 2.57 -8.14 6.75
N SER A 52 1.69 -8.98 7.28
CA SER A 52 0.47 -9.38 6.57
C SER A 52 -0.46 -8.19 6.32
N ALA A 53 -0.59 -7.30 7.31
CA ALA A 53 -1.40 -6.09 7.19
C ALA A 53 -0.86 -5.12 6.14
N GLN A 54 0.46 -4.90 6.09
CA GLN A 54 1.10 -4.12 5.03
C GLN A 54 0.91 -4.76 3.65
N GLY A 55 1.00 -6.09 3.56
CA GLY A 55 0.73 -6.83 2.32
C GLY A 55 -0.71 -6.66 1.83
N ALA A 56 -1.66 -6.43 2.74
CA ALA A 56 -3.05 -6.10 2.42
C ALA A 56 -3.28 -4.60 2.10
N GLY A 57 -2.21 -3.80 2.05
CA GLY A 57 -2.29 -2.37 1.73
C GLY A 57 -2.66 -1.47 2.92
N LEU A 58 -2.63 -1.99 4.15
CA LEU A 58 -2.79 -1.16 5.34
C LEU A 58 -1.53 -0.33 5.59
N THR A 59 -1.75 0.94 5.92
CA THR A 59 -0.71 1.88 6.35
C THR A 59 -0.26 1.57 7.77
N LEU A 60 0.92 2.04 8.16
CA LEU A 60 1.41 1.87 9.53
C LEU A 60 0.49 2.53 10.57
N LEU A 61 -0.19 3.62 10.21
CA LEU A 61 -1.16 4.28 11.08
C LEU A 61 -2.39 3.41 11.33
N GLU A 62 -2.94 2.80 10.28
CA GLU A 62 -4.06 1.86 10.40
C GLU A 62 -3.63 0.62 11.20
N ILE A 63 -2.42 0.11 10.99
CA ILE A 63 -1.86 -1.00 11.76
C ILE A 63 -1.71 -0.63 13.24
N ALA A 64 -1.22 0.58 13.54
CA ALA A 64 -1.10 1.07 14.91
C ALA A 64 -2.46 1.04 15.62
N SER A 65 -3.52 1.52 14.97
CA SER A 65 -4.87 1.49 15.55
C SER A 65 -5.37 0.07 15.88
N VAL A 66 -4.95 -0.94 15.10
CA VAL A 66 -5.28 -2.35 15.37
C VAL A 66 -4.47 -2.89 16.55
N VAL A 67 -3.19 -2.56 16.61
CA VAL A 67 -2.29 -2.95 17.71
C VAL A 67 -2.78 -2.33 19.02
N ASP A 68 -3.16 -1.06 19.01
CA ASP A 68 -3.67 -0.35 20.18
C ASP A 68 -4.92 -1.03 20.73
N LEU A 69 -5.92 -1.35 19.89
CA LEU A 69 -7.12 -2.07 20.33
C LEU A 69 -6.77 -3.38 21.03
N ARG A 70 -5.85 -4.16 20.44
CA ARG A 70 -5.41 -5.42 21.04
C ARG A 70 -4.71 -5.19 22.39
N ASP A 71 -3.89 -4.16 22.50
CA ASP A 71 -3.13 -3.83 23.70
C ASP A 71 -4.04 -3.33 24.85
N HIS A 72 -5.21 -2.79 24.53
CA HIS A 72 -6.26 -2.45 25.50
C HIS A 72 -7.16 -3.65 25.86
N GLY A 73 -6.91 -4.84 25.29
CA GLY A 73 -7.66 -6.06 25.56
C GLY A 73 -8.86 -6.29 24.64
N ASP A 74 -9.10 -5.42 23.68
CA ASP A 74 -10.22 -5.53 22.74
C ASP A 74 -9.92 -6.52 21.62
N VAL A 75 -10.99 -6.98 20.94
CA VAL A 75 -10.90 -7.83 19.75
C VAL A 75 -10.93 -6.95 18.50
N PRO A 76 -9.83 -6.86 17.74
CA PRO A 76 -9.73 -5.91 16.62
C PRO A 76 -10.34 -6.44 15.32
N CYS A 77 -10.96 -7.63 15.30
CA CYS A 77 -11.40 -8.27 14.05
C CYS A 77 -12.39 -7.42 13.25
N ALA A 78 -13.35 -6.77 13.93
CA ALA A 78 -14.30 -5.87 13.29
C ALA A 78 -13.60 -4.64 12.69
N HIS A 79 -12.66 -4.04 13.44
CA HIS A 79 -11.89 -2.89 12.97
C HIS A 79 -11.02 -3.24 11.75
N VAL A 80 -10.32 -4.37 11.78
CA VAL A 80 -9.55 -4.87 10.63
C VAL A 80 -10.46 -5.11 9.43
N ALA A 81 -11.63 -5.70 9.62
CA ALA A 81 -12.58 -5.92 8.54
C ALA A 81 -13.02 -4.60 7.90
N THR A 82 -13.34 -3.57 8.68
CA THR A 82 -13.68 -2.23 8.16
C THR A 82 -12.55 -1.63 7.34
N LEU A 83 -11.31 -1.68 7.84
CA LEU A 83 -10.15 -1.19 7.11
C LEU A 83 -9.96 -1.90 5.77
N LEU A 84 -10.11 -3.24 5.75
CA LEU A 84 -9.98 -4.02 4.52
C LEU A 84 -11.10 -3.72 3.51
N HIS A 85 -12.34 -3.47 3.95
CA HIS A 85 -13.41 -3.03 3.05
C HIS A 85 -13.08 -1.69 2.41
N ALA A 86 -12.60 -0.72 3.19
CA ALA A 86 -12.19 0.58 2.65
C ALA A 86 -11.03 0.46 1.64
N LYS A 87 -10.06 -0.44 1.87
CA LYS A 87 -9.00 -0.71 0.89
C LYS A 87 -9.55 -1.34 -0.38
N LEU A 88 -10.47 -2.30 -0.27
CA LEU A 88 -11.08 -2.93 -1.43
C LEU A 88 -11.85 -1.91 -2.27
N GLU A 89 -12.64 -1.04 -1.65
CA GLU A 89 -13.37 0.03 -2.33
C GLU A 89 -12.41 0.97 -3.07
N ALA A 90 -11.31 1.39 -2.43
CA ALA A 90 -10.30 2.22 -3.07
C ALA A 90 -9.62 1.52 -4.27
N VAL A 91 -9.33 0.22 -4.16
CA VAL A 91 -8.76 -0.58 -5.25
C VAL A 91 -9.74 -0.66 -6.42
N VAL A 92 -11.02 -0.96 -6.17
CA VAL A 92 -12.05 -1.04 -7.21
C VAL A 92 -12.25 0.30 -7.90
N ALA A 93 -12.30 1.40 -7.14
CA ALA A 93 -12.37 2.74 -7.70
C ALA A 93 -11.16 3.06 -8.59
N ARG A 94 -9.95 2.67 -8.16
CA ARG A 94 -8.73 2.87 -8.95
C ARG A 94 -8.73 2.01 -10.23
N GLN A 95 -9.20 0.77 -10.16
CA GLN A 95 -9.35 -0.09 -11.33
C GLN A 95 -10.31 0.52 -12.36
N ALA A 96 -11.44 1.07 -11.91
CA ALA A 96 -12.38 1.75 -12.81
C ALA A 96 -11.73 2.96 -13.51
N GLN A 97 -10.98 3.79 -12.78
CA GLN A 97 -10.24 4.92 -13.37
C GLN A 97 -9.20 4.47 -14.39
N LEU A 98 -8.44 3.41 -14.07
CA LEU A 98 -7.42 2.87 -14.96
C LEU A 98 -8.04 2.24 -16.22
N SER A 99 -9.20 1.60 -16.10
CA SER A 99 -9.95 1.05 -17.23
C SER A 99 -10.42 2.16 -18.19
N VAL A 100 -10.92 3.29 -17.67
CA VAL A 100 -11.28 4.45 -18.50
C VAL A 100 -10.07 5.00 -19.24
N LEU A 101 -8.94 5.17 -18.54
CA LEU A 101 -7.70 5.64 -19.16
C LEU A 101 -7.18 4.65 -20.22
N GLN A 102 -7.25 3.35 -19.94
CA GLN A 102 -6.86 2.32 -20.89
C GLN A 102 -7.67 2.45 -22.20
N ALA A 103 -9.00 2.57 -22.10
CA ALA A 103 -9.86 2.73 -23.28
C ALA A 103 -9.54 4.02 -24.05
N GLU A 104 -9.22 5.11 -23.36
CA GLU A 104 -8.78 6.36 -24.01
C GLU A 104 -7.45 6.17 -24.76
N LEU A 105 -6.47 5.50 -24.15
CA LEU A 105 -5.19 5.21 -24.78
C LEU A 105 -5.34 4.29 -26.00
N GLU A 106 -6.19 3.26 -25.92
CA GLU A 106 -6.52 2.38 -27.05
C GLU A 106 -7.14 3.18 -28.22
N GLN A 107 -8.06 4.11 -27.94
CA GLN A 107 -8.63 4.98 -28.99
C GLN A 107 -7.59 5.89 -29.64
N LEU A 108 -6.66 6.45 -28.86
CA LEU A 108 -5.58 7.28 -29.40
C LEU A 108 -4.62 6.44 -30.27
N ILE A 109 -4.33 5.21 -29.88
CA ILE A 109 -3.50 4.28 -30.67
C ILE A 109 -4.21 3.94 -32.00
N GLU A 110 -5.49 3.56 -31.97
CA GLU A 110 -6.26 3.27 -33.19
C GLU A 110 -6.29 4.47 -34.14
N ARG A 111 -6.52 5.68 -33.60
CA ARG A 111 -6.45 6.91 -34.41
C ARG A 111 -5.09 7.10 -35.05
N SER A 112 -3.99 6.77 -34.37
CA SER A 112 -2.65 6.86 -34.95
C SER A 112 -2.45 5.96 -36.16
N HIS A 113 -3.16 4.83 -36.24
CA HIS A 113 -3.08 3.90 -37.38
C HIS A 113 -3.93 4.36 -38.57
N LEU A 114 -5.00 5.12 -38.32
CA LEU A 114 -5.92 5.58 -39.34
C LEU A 114 -5.54 6.93 -39.97
N LEU A 115 -4.62 7.66 -39.35
CA LEU A 115 -4.12 8.94 -39.88
C LEU A 115 -3.16 8.68 -41.04
N ASP A 116 -3.39 9.37 -42.16
CA ASP A 116 -2.38 9.51 -43.21
C ASP A 116 -1.36 10.59 -42.77
N PRO A 117 -0.05 10.27 -42.67
CA PRO A 117 0.98 11.25 -42.37
C PRO A 117 0.99 12.46 -43.32
N ALA A 118 0.48 12.32 -44.55
CA ALA A 118 0.35 13.43 -45.50
C ALA A 118 -0.78 14.41 -45.15
N GLU A 119 -1.73 14.01 -44.31
CA GLU A 119 -2.83 14.85 -43.82
C GLU A 119 -2.52 15.53 -42.48
N CYS A 120 -1.38 15.20 -41.86
CA CYS A 120 -0.89 15.90 -40.69
C CYS A 120 -0.43 17.31 -41.09
N THR A 121 -1.24 18.31 -40.75
CA THR A 121 -0.93 19.73 -41.01
C THR A 121 -0.32 20.41 -39.79
N ASP A 122 0.32 21.56 -40.01
CA ASP A 122 0.89 22.39 -38.93
C ASP A 122 -0.20 23.10 -38.08
N ALA A 123 -1.49 22.90 -38.39
CA ALA A 123 -2.61 23.50 -37.67
C ALA A 123 -2.78 22.96 -36.25
N ASP A 124 -2.35 21.72 -36.00
CA ASP A 124 -2.36 21.08 -34.68
C ASP A 124 -0.99 20.48 -34.35
N VAL A 125 -0.56 20.59 -33.08
CA VAL A 125 0.73 20.03 -32.62
C VAL A 125 0.81 18.52 -32.83
N CYS A 126 -0.31 17.80 -32.69
CA CYS A 126 -0.38 16.38 -32.98
C CYS A 126 -1.82 15.97 -33.30
N HIS A 127 -2.05 15.51 -34.52
CA HIS A 127 -3.36 15.05 -34.98
C HIS A 127 -3.83 13.76 -34.31
N ILE A 128 -3.01 13.07 -33.50
CA ILE A 128 -3.47 11.94 -32.66
C ILE A 128 -4.16 12.48 -31.40
N LEU A 129 -3.59 13.52 -30.79
CA LEU A 129 -4.03 14.09 -29.51
C LEU A 129 -5.07 15.21 -29.68
N ALA A 130 -5.21 15.79 -30.87
CA ALA A 130 -6.15 16.88 -31.19
C ALA A 130 -7.62 16.40 -31.35
N GLY A 131 -8.11 15.49 -30.51
CA GLY A 131 -9.52 15.08 -30.49
C GLY A 131 -10.43 16.06 -29.74
N PRO A 132 -11.77 15.95 -29.89
CA PRO A 132 -12.70 16.75 -29.11
C PRO A 132 -12.43 16.52 -27.62
N GLN A 133 -11.93 17.55 -26.96
CA GLN A 133 -11.55 17.51 -25.55
C GLN A 133 -12.82 17.20 -24.73
N ARG A 134 -12.76 16.19 -23.84
CA ARG A 134 -13.83 15.95 -22.87
C ARG A 134 -14.08 17.23 -22.07
N PRO A 135 -15.34 17.62 -21.79
CA PRO A 135 -15.60 18.74 -20.90
C PRO A 135 -14.94 18.47 -19.54
N ARG A 136 -14.14 19.43 -19.08
CA ARG A 136 -13.49 19.42 -17.77
C ARG A 136 -14.58 19.27 -16.69
N PRO A 137 -14.44 18.36 -15.72
CA PRO A 137 -15.41 18.29 -14.62
C PRO A 137 -15.36 19.59 -13.82
N THR A 138 -16.49 20.28 -13.76
CA THR A 138 -16.69 21.46 -12.91
C THR A 138 -16.64 21.02 -11.45
N ILE A 139 -15.75 21.63 -10.67
CA ILE A 139 -15.66 21.48 -9.21
C ILE A 139 -16.83 22.23 -8.56
#